data_AF-A0A235ETJ3-F1
#
_entry.id   AF-A0A235ETJ3-F1
#
_cell.length_a   1.000
_cell.length_b   1.000
_cell.length_c   1.000
_cell.angle_alpha   90.00
_cell.angle_beta   90.00
_cell.angle_gamma   90.00
#
_symmetry.space_group_name_H-M   'P 1'
#
loop_
_entity.id
_entity.type
_entity.pdbx_description
1 polymer ?
#
loop_
_entity_poly.entity_id
_entity_poly.type
_entity_poly.pdbx_seq_one_letter_code
_entity_poly.pdbx_strand_id
1 'polypeptide(L)'
;MRSIGFTLLGALFSLSAIAADVSMAVPGAQTAAGQKVLTFIAKDPPGQRCNGNLQVAAEVANTYRVPIQLLPSSLAQGLPAPAVFYGNQLIVADGKEHNGAASYQIVADVLDLEGVAKQDKSGLLFQDTVRRDFDALKATIKSGGK
;
A
#
# COMPACT_ATOMS: atom_id res chain seq x y z
N MET A 1 21.80 59.28 -24.41
CA MET A 1 20.71 58.27 -24.47
C MET A 1 21.31 57.04 -25.14
N ARG A 2 21.38 55.82 -24.62
CA ARG A 2 20.83 55.12 -23.45
C ARG A 2 21.90 54.12 -22.98
N SER A 3 22.05 53.96 -21.68
CA SER A 3 22.82 52.88 -21.06
C SER A 3 22.09 51.55 -21.27
N ILE A 4 22.76 50.52 -21.78
CA ILE A 4 22.22 49.16 -21.89
C ILE A 4 22.61 48.45 -20.60
N GLY A 5 21.69 48.44 -19.62
CA GLY A 5 21.80 47.59 -18.44
C GLY A 5 21.46 46.16 -18.81
N PHE A 6 22.44 45.26 -18.78
CA PHE A 6 22.20 43.83 -18.77
C PHE A 6 21.75 43.43 -17.36
N THR A 7 20.44 43.38 -17.14
CA THR A 7 19.86 42.82 -15.93
C THR A 7 19.95 41.30 -16.02
N LEU A 8 20.83 40.72 -15.20
CA LEU A 8 21.00 39.28 -15.00
C LEU A 8 19.67 38.69 -14.46
N LEU A 9 18.90 38.03 -15.34
CA LEU A 9 17.64 37.39 -14.99
C LEU A 9 17.97 36.08 -14.23
N GLY A 10 17.69 36.08 -12.93
CA GLY A 10 17.98 34.98 -12.02
C GLY A 10 17.25 33.69 -12.41
N ALA A 11 18.02 32.64 -12.68
CA ALA A 11 17.50 31.27 -12.72
C ALA A 11 17.36 30.77 -11.27
N LEU A 12 16.19 31.01 -10.67
CA LEU A 12 15.76 30.28 -9.47
C LEU A 12 15.41 28.84 -9.90
N PHE A 13 16.41 27.96 -9.91
CA PHE A 13 16.16 26.52 -9.89
C PHE A 13 15.56 26.18 -8.52
N SER A 14 14.24 26.15 -8.45
CA SER A 14 13.53 25.53 -7.33
C SER A 14 13.82 24.03 -7.35
N LEU A 15 14.79 23.59 -6.55
CA LEU A 15 14.87 22.19 -6.14
C LEU A 15 13.60 21.87 -5.35
N SER A 16 12.61 21.26 -6.00
CA SER A 16 11.52 20.59 -5.30
C SER A 16 12.15 19.41 -4.56
N ALA A 17 12.50 19.62 -3.30
CA ALA A 17 12.82 18.54 -2.38
C ALA A 17 11.59 17.61 -2.35
N ILE A 18 11.75 16.40 -2.87
CA ILE A 18 10.76 15.34 -2.75
C ILE A 18 10.72 15.04 -1.26
N ALA A 19 9.73 15.60 -0.56
CA ALA A 19 9.50 15.29 0.84
C ALA A 19 9.29 13.77 0.95
N ALA A 20 10.14 13.11 1.73
CA ALA A 20 9.99 11.70 2.04
C ALA A 20 8.57 11.47 2.59
N ASP A 21 7.86 10.50 2.02
CA ASP A 21 6.53 10.10 2.48
C ASP A 21 6.57 9.74 3.96
N VAL A 22 6.01 10.59 4.81
CA VAL A 22 5.84 10.32 6.24
C VAL A 22 4.71 9.31 6.37
N SER A 23 5.05 8.03 6.25
CA SER A 23 4.12 6.96 6.55
C SER A 23 3.97 6.89 8.06
N MET A 24 2.87 7.43 8.59
CA MET A 24 2.52 7.27 10.01
C MET A 24 2.52 5.78 10.35
N ALA A 25 3.00 5.43 11.53
CA ALA A 25 3.25 4.05 11.87
C ALA A 25 1.98 3.19 11.96
N VAL A 26 0.77 3.76 11.89
CA VAL A 26 -0.49 3.10 12.26
C VAL A 26 -1.73 4.03 12.05
N PRO A 27 -3.00 3.74 12.49
CA PRO A 27 -4.22 4.31 11.91
C PRO A 27 -4.19 5.81 11.67
N GLY A 28 -4.69 6.18 10.49
CA GLY A 28 -4.65 7.55 9.99
C GLY A 28 -3.48 7.82 9.06
N ALA A 29 -2.73 6.78 8.69
CA ALA A 29 -1.66 6.88 7.71
C ALA A 29 -2.15 7.56 6.43
N GLN A 30 -1.46 8.64 6.09
CA GLN A 30 -1.69 9.46 4.91
C GLN A 30 -0.34 9.84 4.31
N THR A 31 -0.28 10.02 2.99
CA THR A 31 0.90 10.60 2.33
C THR A 31 1.04 12.09 2.70
N ALA A 32 2.16 12.71 2.34
CA ALA A 32 2.34 14.16 2.50
C ALA A 32 1.27 15.00 1.77
N ALA A 33 0.63 14.42 0.74
CA ALA A 33 -0.47 15.03 -0.01
C ALA A 33 -1.86 14.79 0.62
N GLY A 34 -1.93 14.15 1.80
CA GLY A 34 -3.19 13.84 2.49
C GLY A 34 -3.94 12.62 1.93
N GLN A 35 -3.33 11.83 1.05
CA GLN A 35 -3.97 10.62 0.53
C GLN A 35 -3.90 9.49 1.56
N LYS A 36 -5.04 8.90 1.92
CA LYS A 36 -5.11 7.74 2.82
C LYS A 36 -4.25 6.58 2.30
N VAL A 37 -3.49 5.97 3.20
CA VAL A 37 -2.60 4.84 2.95
C VAL A 37 -3.31 3.54 3.34
N LEU A 38 -3.13 2.50 2.52
CA LEU A 38 -3.51 1.13 2.85
C LEU A 38 -2.33 0.47 3.58
N THR A 39 -2.48 0.30 4.89
CA THR A 39 -1.41 -0.20 5.77
C THR A 39 -1.67 -1.64 6.17
N PHE A 40 -0.71 -2.51 5.90
CA PHE A 40 -0.68 -3.90 6.36
C PHE A 40 0.33 -4.04 7.50
N ILE A 41 -0.14 -4.49 8.66
CA ILE A 41 0.70 -4.82 9.81
C ILE A 41 0.89 -6.33 9.83
N ALA A 42 2.14 -6.74 9.70
CA ALA A 42 2.57 -8.13 9.82
C ALA A 42 2.86 -8.47 11.29
N LYS A 43 2.49 -9.67 11.71
CA LYS A 43 3.02 -10.28 12.93
C LYS A 43 4.46 -10.73 12.67
N ASP A 44 5.38 -10.39 13.58
CA ASP A 44 6.77 -10.83 13.49
C ASP A 44 6.86 -12.37 13.37
N PRO A 45 7.92 -12.93 12.73
CA PRO A 45 8.04 -14.36 12.46
C PRO A 45 7.74 -15.26 13.69
N PRO A 46 7.04 -16.39 13.51
CA PRO A 46 6.88 -17.11 12.23
C PRO A 46 5.75 -16.63 11.29
N GLY A 47 5.02 -15.55 11.61
CA GLY A 47 4.32 -14.70 10.62
C GLY A 47 3.45 -15.35 9.52
N GLN A 48 2.88 -16.54 9.73
CA GLN A 48 2.28 -17.37 8.65
C GLN A 48 1.15 -16.67 7.87
N ARG A 49 0.38 -15.80 8.52
CA ARG A 49 -0.73 -15.04 7.89
C ARG A 49 -0.26 -13.82 7.09
N CYS A 50 0.97 -13.35 7.33
CA CYS A 50 1.50 -12.13 6.73
C CYS A 50 1.72 -12.30 5.22
N ASN A 51 2.08 -13.50 4.76
CA ASN A 51 2.32 -13.75 3.33
C ASN A 51 1.04 -13.59 2.48
N GLY A 52 -0.11 -14.05 2.98
CA GLY A 52 -1.39 -13.88 2.28
C GLY A 52 -1.78 -12.41 2.13
N ASN A 53 -1.64 -11.63 3.20
CA ASN A 53 -1.93 -10.20 3.18
C ASN A 53 -0.99 -9.42 2.22
N LEU A 54 0.29 -9.82 2.13
CA LEU A 54 1.24 -9.25 1.16
C LEU A 54 0.85 -9.55 -0.29
N GLN A 55 0.35 -10.76 -0.57
CA GLN A 55 -0.16 -11.09 -1.90
C GLN A 55 -1.39 -10.25 -2.25
N VAL A 56 -2.29 -10.02 -1.28
CA VAL A 56 -3.44 -9.11 -1.45
C VAL A 56 -2.97 -7.67 -1.74
N ALA A 57 -1.96 -7.18 -1.02
CA ALA A 57 -1.39 -5.86 -1.28
C ALA A 57 -0.90 -5.72 -2.73
N ALA A 58 -0.23 -6.77 -3.26
CA ALA A 58 0.23 -6.80 -4.64
C ALA A 58 -0.94 -6.81 -5.65
N GLU A 59 -1.99 -7.61 -5.40
CA GLU A 59 -3.20 -7.63 -6.24
C GLU A 59 -3.88 -6.25 -6.24
N VAL A 60 -4.02 -5.62 -5.07
CA VAL A 60 -4.61 -4.29 -4.93
C VAL A 60 -3.81 -3.23 -5.69
N ALA A 61 -2.48 -3.23 -5.60
CA ALA A 61 -1.63 -2.29 -6.33
C ALA A 61 -1.77 -2.41 -7.87
N ASN A 62 -2.15 -3.59 -8.37
CA ASN A 62 -2.37 -3.83 -9.80
C ASN A 62 -3.75 -3.34 -10.29
N THR A 63 -4.66 -2.99 -9.37
CA THR A 63 -6.01 -2.47 -9.70
C THR A 63 -6.18 -1.02 -9.28
N TYR A 64 -5.68 -0.62 -8.12
CA TYR A 64 -5.95 0.67 -7.49
C TYR A 64 -4.71 1.56 -7.47
N ARG A 65 -4.94 2.87 -7.59
CA ARG A 65 -3.94 3.92 -7.34
C ARG A 65 -3.97 4.29 -5.86
N VAL A 66 -3.49 3.38 -5.03
CA VAL A 66 -3.48 3.54 -3.56
C VAL A 66 -2.05 3.43 -3.03
N PRO A 67 -1.60 4.33 -2.12
CA PRO A 67 -0.35 4.17 -1.41
C PRO A 67 -0.45 2.97 -0.48
N ILE A 68 0.55 2.09 -0.50
CA ILE A 68 0.58 0.89 0.32
C ILE A 68 1.78 0.94 1.26
N GLN A 69 1.54 0.64 2.54
CA GLN A 69 2.55 0.53 3.56
C GLN A 69 2.54 -0.87 4.16
N LEU A 70 3.72 -1.45 4.32
CA LEU A 70 3.91 -2.74 4.96
C LEU A 70 4.76 -2.54 6.21
N LEU A 71 4.25 -2.93 7.37
CA LEU A 71 4.92 -2.74 8.66
C LEU A 71 5.07 -4.05 9.43
N PRO A 72 6.22 -4.32 10.06
CA PRO A 72 6.30 -5.32 11.11
C PRO A 72 5.61 -4.82 12.39
N SER A 73 5.12 -5.75 13.22
CA SER A 73 4.46 -5.42 14.50
C SER A 73 5.34 -4.63 15.46
N SER A 74 6.66 -4.86 15.41
CA SER A 74 7.65 -4.09 16.16
C SER A 74 7.67 -2.59 15.87
N LEU A 75 7.24 -2.18 14.67
CA LEU A 75 7.08 -0.77 14.27
C LEU A 75 5.65 -0.23 14.46
N ALA A 76 4.70 -1.08 14.87
CA ALA A 76 3.30 -0.75 15.07
C ALA A 76 2.85 -1.13 16.50
N GLN A 77 3.60 -0.65 17.50
CA GLN A 77 3.42 -1.06 18.90
C GLN A 77 2.02 -0.75 19.44
N GLY A 78 1.46 -1.71 20.19
CA GLY A 78 0.12 -1.58 20.80
C GLY A 78 -1.04 -1.84 19.84
N LEU A 79 -0.78 -2.18 18.57
CA LEU A 79 -1.81 -2.42 17.57
C LEU A 79 -1.88 -3.89 17.17
N PRO A 80 -3.06 -4.36 16.72
CA PRO A 80 -3.25 -5.77 16.40
C PRO A 80 -2.35 -6.17 15.24
N ALA A 81 -1.81 -7.39 15.30
CA ALA A 81 -0.99 -7.96 14.26
C ALA A 81 -1.27 -9.47 14.11
N PRO A 82 -1.63 -9.96 12.91
CA PRO A 82 -1.77 -9.21 11.66
C PRO A 82 -3.00 -8.28 11.65
N ALA A 83 -2.90 -7.15 10.94
CA ALA A 83 -4.02 -6.25 10.71
C ALA A 83 -3.89 -5.47 9.39
N VAL A 84 -5.01 -4.96 8.89
CA VAL A 84 -5.07 -4.11 7.69
C VAL A 84 -5.92 -2.89 8.00
N PHE A 85 -5.42 -1.71 7.63
CA PHE A 85 -6.09 -0.43 7.80
C PHE A 85 -6.11 0.34 6.48
N TYR A 86 -7.13 1.17 6.29
CA TYR A 86 -7.14 2.22 5.27
C TYR A 86 -7.42 3.57 5.92
N GLY A 87 -6.38 4.41 6.05
CA GLY A 87 -6.45 5.58 6.93
C GLY A 87 -6.85 5.17 8.36
N ASN A 88 -7.93 5.75 8.89
CA ASN A 88 -8.45 5.43 10.23
C ASN A 88 -9.32 4.16 10.27
N GLN A 89 -9.71 3.62 9.11
CA GLN A 89 -10.62 2.48 9.05
C GLN A 89 -9.86 1.17 9.26
N LEU A 90 -10.23 0.41 10.28
CA LEU A 90 -9.77 -0.96 10.46
C LEU A 90 -10.55 -1.90 9.54
N ILE A 91 -9.83 -2.61 8.66
CA ILE A 91 -10.42 -3.55 7.70
C ILE A 91 -10.46 -4.97 8.31
N VAL A 92 -9.30 -5.49 8.75
CA VAL A 92 -9.20 -6.80 9.44
C VAL A 92 -8.16 -6.75 10.54
N ALA A 93 -8.32 -7.54 11.60
CA ALA A 93 -7.35 -7.66 12.69
C ALA A 93 -7.37 -9.05 13.35
N ASP A 94 -6.21 -9.46 13.88
CA ASP A 94 -6.08 -10.63 14.76
C ASP A 94 -7.07 -10.51 15.93
N GLY A 95 -7.76 -11.60 16.25
CA GLY A 95 -8.82 -11.63 17.27
C GLY A 95 -10.15 -10.99 16.88
N LYS A 96 -10.31 -10.51 15.63
CA LYS A 96 -11.57 -9.98 15.09
C LYS A 96 -12.10 -10.80 13.91
N GLU A 97 -13.10 -10.29 13.20
CA GLU A 97 -13.59 -10.87 11.96
C GLU A 97 -12.44 -11.09 10.96
N HIS A 98 -12.45 -12.25 10.31
CA HIS A 98 -11.38 -12.77 9.46
C HIS A 98 -10.03 -13.04 10.15
N ASN A 99 -9.91 -12.80 11.46
CA ASN A 99 -8.74 -13.07 12.29
C ASN A 99 -7.42 -12.57 11.64
N GLY A 100 -7.47 -11.33 11.18
CA GLY A 100 -6.35 -10.60 10.56
C GLY A 100 -5.96 -11.06 9.15
N ALA A 101 -6.72 -11.96 8.53
CA ALA A 101 -6.52 -12.38 7.14
C ALA A 101 -7.39 -11.53 6.20
N ALA A 102 -6.76 -10.76 5.32
CA ALA A 102 -7.45 -10.02 4.26
C ALA A 102 -7.64 -10.90 3.02
N SER A 103 -8.73 -10.64 2.28
CA SER A 103 -8.88 -11.07 0.90
C SER A 103 -8.88 -9.85 -0.01
N TYR A 104 -8.62 -10.04 -1.31
CA TYR A 104 -8.74 -8.97 -2.29
C TYR A 104 -10.10 -8.28 -2.23
N GLN A 105 -11.19 -9.06 -2.16
CA GLN A 105 -12.55 -8.52 -2.16
C GLN A 105 -12.82 -7.63 -0.96
N ILE A 106 -12.42 -8.06 0.25
CA ILE A 106 -12.61 -7.27 1.48
C ILE A 106 -11.94 -5.89 1.36
N VAL A 107 -10.73 -5.84 0.77
CA VAL A 107 -10.02 -4.57 0.59
C VAL A 107 -10.63 -3.76 -0.55
N ALA A 108 -10.94 -4.40 -1.68
CA ALA A 108 -11.53 -3.77 -2.85
C ALA A 108 -12.87 -3.10 -2.53
N ASP A 109 -13.73 -3.74 -1.73
CA ASP A 109 -15.02 -3.19 -1.31
C ASP A 109 -14.84 -1.87 -0.54
N VAL A 110 -13.86 -1.80 0.36
CA VAL A 110 -13.54 -0.56 1.10
C VAL A 110 -13.02 0.52 0.15
N LEU A 111 -12.10 0.17 -0.75
CA LEU A 111 -11.52 1.14 -1.69
C LEU A 111 -12.54 1.65 -2.71
N ASP A 112 -13.45 0.79 -3.18
CA ASP A 112 -14.53 1.16 -4.09
C ASP A 112 -15.55 2.07 -3.38
N LEU A 113 -15.90 1.77 -2.13
CA LEU A 113 -16.78 2.62 -1.31
C LEU A 113 -16.17 4.01 -1.06
N GLU A 114 -14.85 4.07 -0.87
CA GLU A 114 -14.09 5.31 -0.67
C GLU A 114 -13.77 6.04 -2.00
N GLY A 115 -14.19 5.51 -3.14
CA GLY A 115 -13.98 6.13 -4.45
C GLY A 115 -12.52 6.19 -4.88
N VAL A 116 -11.69 5.25 -4.44
CA VAL A 116 -10.26 5.21 -4.80
C VAL A 116 -10.11 4.93 -6.29
N ALA A 117 -9.36 5.78 -6.97
CA ALA A 117 -9.13 5.68 -8.41
C ALA A 117 -8.47 4.34 -8.78
N LYS A 118 -8.92 3.74 -9.88
CA LYS A 118 -8.32 2.53 -10.46
C LYS A 118 -7.20 2.90 -11.44
N GLN A 119 -6.32 1.95 -11.70
CA GLN A 119 -5.33 2.04 -12.77
C GLN A 119 -6.06 2.08 -14.13
N ASP A 120 -5.56 2.83 -15.10
CA ASP A 120 -6.21 2.93 -16.43
C ASP A 120 -6.12 1.62 -17.22
N LYS A 121 -5.13 0.81 -16.87
CA LYS A 121 -4.88 -0.52 -17.43
C LYS A 121 -4.71 -1.50 -16.29
N SER A 122 -5.14 -2.72 -16.51
CA SER A 122 -4.89 -3.79 -15.56
C SER A 122 -3.38 -4.00 -15.41
N GLY A 123 -2.93 -4.13 -14.15
CA GLY A 123 -1.51 -4.38 -13.85
C GLY A 123 -1.05 -5.76 -14.32
N LEU A 124 0.28 -5.97 -14.34
CA LEU A 124 0.90 -7.19 -14.85
C LEU A 124 0.36 -8.47 -14.20
N LEU A 125 0.00 -8.45 -12.90
CA LEU A 125 -0.51 -9.62 -12.19
C LEU A 125 -1.84 -10.17 -12.73
N PHE A 126 -2.54 -9.39 -13.54
CA PHE A 126 -3.81 -9.80 -14.16
C PHE A 126 -3.66 -10.15 -15.65
N GLN A 127 -2.46 -10.09 -16.21
CA GLN A 127 -2.21 -10.64 -17.55
C GLN A 127 -2.20 -12.17 -17.49
N ASP A 128 -2.86 -12.84 -18.44
CA ASP A 128 -3.15 -14.29 -18.39
C ASP A 128 -1.96 -15.17 -17.97
N THR A 129 -0.79 -15.00 -18.61
CA THR A 129 0.40 -15.79 -18.29
C THR A 129 0.87 -15.53 -16.86
N VAL A 130 0.99 -14.26 -16.47
CA VAL A 130 1.49 -13.86 -15.14
C VAL A 130 0.47 -14.24 -14.05
N ARG A 131 -0.82 -14.11 -14.34
CA ARG A 131 -1.90 -14.46 -13.42
C ARG A 131 -1.85 -15.93 -13.05
N ARG A 132 -1.68 -16.80 -14.05
CA ARG A 132 -1.53 -18.25 -13.85
C ARG A 132 -0.32 -18.59 -12.99
N ASP A 133 0.83 -17.99 -13.27
CA ASP A 133 2.07 -18.25 -12.50
C ASP A 133 1.94 -17.75 -11.06
N PHE A 134 1.30 -16.59 -10.88
CA PHE A 134 0.98 -16.04 -9.58
C PHE A 134 0.03 -16.95 -8.80
N ASP A 135 -1.09 -17.38 -9.39
CA ASP A 135 -2.03 -18.29 -8.74
C ASP A 135 -1.38 -19.63 -8.36
N ALA A 136 -0.49 -20.16 -9.21
CA ALA A 136 0.32 -21.34 -8.90
C ALA A 136 1.23 -21.09 -7.68
N LEU A 137 1.92 -19.96 -7.63
CA LEU A 137 2.74 -19.57 -6.47
C LEU A 137 1.90 -19.48 -5.19
N LYS A 138 0.72 -18.86 -5.24
CA LYS A 138 -0.20 -18.78 -4.09
C LYS A 138 -0.60 -20.18 -3.61
N ALA A 139 -0.88 -21.10 -4.53
CA ALA A 139 -1.25 -22.48 -4.21
C ALA A 139 -0.07 -23.23 -3.54
N THR A 140 1.13 -23.13 -4.13
CA THR A 140 2.36 -23.74 -3.56
C THR A 140 2.63 -23.23 -2.15
N ILE A 141 2.53 -21.92 -1.91
CA ILE A 141 2.69 -21.31 -0.60
C ILE A 141 1.66 -21.87 0.40
N LYS A 142 0.38 -21.95 0.01
CA LYS A 142 -0.69 -22.50 0.87
C LYS A 142 -0.45 -23.96 1.24
N SER A 143 0.14 -24.74 0.33
CA SER A 143 0.50 -26.15 0.58
C SER A 143 1.79 -26.34 1.37
N GLY A 144 2.54 -25.27 1.66
CA GLY A 144 3.82 -25.33 2.36
C GLY A 144 5.00 -25.77 1.48
N GLY A 145 4.90 -25.59 0.16
CA GLY A 145 5.98 -25.88 -0.79
C GLY A 145 6.28 -27.36 -0.99
N LYS A 146 5.29 -28.23 -0.78
CA LYS A 146 5.39 -29.69 -0.94
C LYS A 146 4.84 -30.17 -2.27
#